data_AF-A0A3D2LBW5-F1
#
_entry.id   AF-A0A3D2LBW5-F1
#
_cell.length_a   1.000
_cell.length_b   1.000
_cell.length_c   1.000
_cell.angle_alpha   90.00
_cell.angle_beta   90.00
_cell.angle_gamma   90.00
#
_symmetry.space_group_name_H-M   'P 1'
#
loop_
_entity.id
_entity.type
_entity.pdbx_description
1 polymer ?
#
loop_
_entity_poly.entity_id
_entity_poly.type
_entity_poly.pdbx_seq_one_letter_code
_entity_poly.pdbx_strand_id
1 'polypeptide(L)'
;VSLVGSSPEILVRVRDGRVAIRPIAGTRPRSGDDEEDARRAEGLLNDPKEIAEHLMLLDLGRNDVGRVAAYGSVTVTEQFIVERYSHVMHIVSHVEGDLREGLDSVDALFAGFP
;
A
#
# COMPACT_ATOMS: atom_id res chain seq x y z
N VAL A 1 24.45 13.81 12.99
CA VAL A 1 23.31 12.93 13.36
C VAL A 1 23.24 11.83 12.32
N SER A 2 23.01 10.58 12.72
CA SER A 2 22.91 9.44 11.79
C SER A 2 21.54 8.76 11.95
N LEU A 3 20.91 8.42 10.83
CA LEU A 3 19.64 7.69 10.75
C LEU A 3 19.89 6.34 10.09
N VAL A 4 19.43 5.25 10.71
CA VAL A 4 19.48 3.88 10.18
C VAL A 4 18.10 3.24 10.36
N GLY A 5 17.54 2.68 9.29
CA GLY A 5 16.22 2.05 9.30
C GLY A 5 16.00 1.14 8.09
N SER A 6 15.03 0.23 8.21
CA SER A 6 14.62 -0.71 7.17
C SER A 6 13.10 -0.63 7.05
N SER A 7 12.59 0.33 6.26
CA SER A 7 11.14 0.52 6.10
C SER A 7 10.53 -0.66 5.32
N PRO A 8 9.44 -1.27 5.81
CA PRO A 8 8.69 -2.28 5.06
C PRO A 8 7.72 -1.66 4.04
N GLU A 9 7.45 -0.35 4.13
CA GLU A 9 6.40 0.32 3.36
C GLU A 9 6.91 1.61 2.71
N ILE A 10 6.34 1.92 1.55
CA ILE A 10 6.57 3.19 0.84
C ILE A 10 5.47 4.17 1.24
N LEU A 11 5.84 5.41 1.59
CA LEU A 11 4.85 6.45 1.84
C LEU A 11 4.21 6.93 0.53
N VAL A 12 5.05 7.43 -0.38
CA VAL A 12 4.65 7.84 -1.73
C VAL A 12 5.79 7.58 -2.71
N ARG A 13 5.45 7.27 -3.95
CA ARG A 13 6.39 7.19 -5.07
C ARG A 13 5.91 8.11 -6.18
N VAL A 14 6.79 8.96 -6.68
CA VAL A 14 6.59 9.68 -7.94
C VAL A 14 7.63 9.23 -8.94
N ARG A 15 7.19 8.72 -10.10
CA ARG A 15 8.08 8.25 -11.16
C ARG A 15 7.39 8.39 -12.51
N ASP A 16 8.09 8.95 -13.50
CA ASP A 16 7.62 9.07 -14.88
C ASP A 16 6.22 9.71 -14.98
N GLY A 17 5.96 10.73 -14.16
CA GLY A 17 4.67 11.44 -14.11
C GLY A 17 3.56 10.68 -13.38
N ARG A 18 3.84 9.54 -12.74
CA ARG A 18 2.87 8.79 -11.93
C ARG A 18 3.15 8.91 -10.45
N VAL A 19 2.09 9.12 -9.68
CA VAL A 19 2.09 9.06 -8.21
C VAL A 19 1.48 7.72 -7.77
N ALA A 20 2.08 7.09 -6.77
CA ALA A 20 1.62 5.82 -6.23
C ALA A 20 1.77 5.73 -4.71
N ILE A 21 0.81 5.08 -4.07
CA ILE A 21 0.81 4.68 -2.65
C ILE A 21 0.48 3.20 -2.58
N ARG A 22 1.12 2.48 -1.65
CA ARG A 22 0.98 1.03 -1.53
C ARG A 22 0.66 0.61 -0.10
N PRO A 23 -0.61 0.75 0.35
CA PRO A 23 -0.99 0.47 1.72
C PRO A 23 -0.72 -0.97 2.13
N ILE A 24 -0.17 -1.16 3.33
CA ILE A 24 0.09 -2.45 3.95
C ILE A 24 -0.69 -2.55 5.28
N ALA A 25 -1.54 -3.57 5.41
CA ALA A 25 -2.18 -3.91 6.69
C ALA A 25 -2.50 -5.40 6.79
N GLY A 26 -2.86 -5.83 7.99
CA GLY A 26 -2.98 -7.24 8.32
C GLY A 26 -1.64 -7.95 8.34
N THR A 27 -1.42 -8.80 9.34
CA THR A 27 -0.13 -9.48 9.50
C THR A 27 -0.33 -10.91 9.95
N ARG A 28 0.39 -11.84 9.30
CA ARG A 28 0.59 -13.20 9.82
C ARG A 28 2.08 -13.57 9.74
N PRO A 29 2.61 -14.36 10.68
CA PRO A 29 3.98 -14.87 10.59
C PRO A 29 4.10 -15.87 9.44
N ARG A 30 5.27 -15.91 8.79
CA ARG A 30 5.67 -17.02 7.92
C ARG A 30 6.04 -18.23 8.78
N SER A 31 5.72 -19.43 8.33
CA SER A 31 6.06 -20.70 8.99
C SER A 31 7.29 -21.36 8.39
N GLY A 32 7.62 -21.04 7.14
CA GLY A 32 8.63 -21.76 6.35
C GLY A 32 8.08 -23.03 5.69
N ASP A 33 6.81 -23.36 5.94
CA ASP A 33 6.06 -24.41 5.27
C ASP A 33 5.02 -23.79 4.33
N ASP A 34 5.00 -24.21 3.07
CA ASP A 34 4.16 -23.57 2.05
C ASP A 34 2.67 -23.86 2.26
N GLU A 35 2.31 -25.02 2.80
CA GLU A 35 0.90 -25.38 3.07
C GLU A 35 0.35 -24.61 4.27
N GLU A 36 1.11 -24.53 5.36
CA GLU A 36 0.76 -23.70 6.51
C GLU A 36 0.67 -22.21 6.14
N ASP A 37 1.60 -21.70 5.32
CA ASP A 37 1.54 -20.30 4.91
C ASP A 37 0.40 -20.00 3.92
N ALA A 38 -0.01 -20.96 3.10
CA ALA A 38 -1.22 -20.83 2.29
C ALA A 38 -2.47 -20.72 3.18
N ARG A 39 -2.59 -21.58 4.22
CA ARG A 39 -3.70 -21.51 5.19
C ARG A 39 -3.70 -20.21 5.98
N ARG A 40 -2.53 -19.72 6.42
CA ARG A 40 -2.41 -18.42 7.12
C ARG A 40 -2.80 -17.25 6.22
N ALA A 41 -2.41 -17.28 4.94
CA ALA A 41 -2.78 -16.27 3.95
C ALA A 41 -4.29 -16.26 3.69
N GLU A 42 -4.90 -17.44 3.50
CA GLU A 42 -6.35 -17.57 3.35
C GLU A 42 -7.09 -17.10 4.60
N GLY A 43 -6.62 -17.46 5.79
CA GLY A 43 -7.17 -16.99 7.06
C GLY A 43 -7.07 -15.47 7.22
N LEU A 44 -5.99 -14.85 6.74
CA LEU A 44 -5.80 -13.40 6.76
C LEU A 44 -6.81 -12.69 5.84
N LEU A 45 -7.05 -13.21 4.64
CA LEU A 45 -8.01 -12.64 3.68
C LEU A 45 -9.48 -12.86 4.07
N ASN A 46 -9.75 -13.81 4.96
CA ASN A 46 -11.09 -14.10 5.45
C ASN A 46 -11.37 -13.53 6.85
N ASP A 47 -10.41 -12.82 7.46
CA ASP A 47 -10.61 -12.15 8.74
C ASP A 47 -11.34 -10.81 8.51
N PRO A 48 -12.61 -10.67 8.95
CA PRO A 48 -13.39 -9.47 8.67
C PRO A 48 -12.79 -8.21 9.28
N LYS A 49 -12.04 -8.34 10.38
CA LYS A 49 -11.36 -7.22 11.01
C LYS A 49 -10.23 -6.71 10.12
N GLU A 50 -9.35 -7.61 9.68
CA GLU A 50 -8.18 -7.27 8.88
C GLU A 50 -8.59 -6.70 7.52
N ILE A 51 -9.64 -7.24 6.90
CA ILE A 51 -10.20 -6.71 5.66
C ILE A 51 -10.78 -5.30 5.86
N ALA A 52 -11.49 -5.05 6.96
CA ALA A 52 -12.05 -3.73 7.25
C ALA A 52 -10.95 -2.68 7.48
N GLU A 53 -9.91 -3.02 8.24
CA GLU A 53 -8.75 -2.14 8.48
C GLU A 53 -8.00 -1.85 7.18
N HIS A 54 -7.76 -2.87 6.35
CA HIS A 54 -7.09 -2.69 5.06
C HIS A 54 -7.92 -1.88 4.07
N LEU A 55 -9.24 -2.09 4.02
CA LEU A 55 -10.14 -1.30 3.17
C LEU A 55 -10.09 0.19 3.53
N MET A 56 -10.10 0.50 4.83
CA MET A 56 -9.96 1.88 5.30
C MET A 56 -8.67 2.53 4.78
N LEU A 57 -7.53 1.83 4.85
CA LEU A 57 -6.26 2.35 4.35
C LEU A 57 -6.20 2.44 2.83
N LEU A 58 -6.82 1.50 2.11
CA LEU A 58 -6.97 1.59 0.66
C LEU A 58 -7.76 2.83 0.25
N ASP A 59 -8.88 3.10 0.91
CA ASP A 59 -9.68 4.30 0.63
C ASP A 59 -8.95 5.59 1.00
N LEU A 60 -8.18 5.58 2.10
CA LEU A 60 -7.29 6.69 2.44
C LEU A 60 -6.23 6.92 1.35
N GLY A 61 -5.53 5.87 0.92
CA GLY A 61 -4.53 5.96 -0.15
C GLY A 61 -5.12 6.46 -1.48
N ARG A 62 -6.37 6.09 -1.81
CA ARG A 62 -7.12 6.64 -2.95
C ARG A 62 -7.39 8.13 -2.80
N ASN A 63 -7.75 8.58 -1.60
CA ASN A 63 -7.96 10.00 -1.32
C ASN A 63 -6.66 10.79 -1.49
N ASP A 64 -5.58 10.28 -0.91
CA ASP A 64 -4.26 10.91 -0.90
C ASP A 64 -3.70 11.06 -2.32
N VAL A 65 -3.71 9.98 -3.11
CA VAL A 65 -3.37 10.03 -4.54
C VAL A 65 -4.30 11.00 -5.28
N GLY A 66 -5.60 10.97 -4.99
CA GLY A 66 -6.59 11.84 -5.62
C GLY A 66 -6.37 13.34 -5.41
N ARG A 67 -5.73 13.75 -4.31
CA ARG A 67 -5.41 15.17 -4.06
C ARG A 67 -4.48 15.76 -5.12
N VAL A 68 -3.54 14.96 -5.62
CA VAL A 68 -2.48 15.39 -6.56
C VAL A 68 -2.57 14.75 -7.94
N ALA A 69 -3.45 13.77 -8.14
CA ALA A 69 -3.65 13.14 -9.44
C ALA A 69 -4.56 13.97 -10.38
N ALA A 70 -4.43 13.74 -11.68
CA ALA A 70 -5.35 14.23 -12.70
C ALA A 70 -6.75 13.60 -12.53
N TYR A 71 -7.80 14.37 -12.81
CA TYR A 71 -9.18 13.89 -12.65
C TYR A 71 -9.42 12.60 -13.45
N GLY A 72 -9.99 11.60 -12.78
CA GLY A 72 -10.30 10.30 -13.40
C GLY A 72 -9.11 9.36 -13.60
N SER A 73 -7.89 9.74 -13.21
CA SER A 73 -6.70 8.89 -13.38
C SER A 73 -6.41 7.94 -12.20
N VAL A 74 -7.05 8.14 -11.05
CA VAL A 74 -6.83 7.31 -9.85
C VAL A 74 -7.37 5.90 -10.08
N THR A 75 -6.48 4.91 -9.96
CA THR A 75 -6.80 3.49 -10.16
C THR A 75 -6.22 2.64 -9.05
N VAL A 76 -6.95 1.60 -8.66
CA VAL A 76 -6.44 0.55 -7.77
C VAL A 76 -5.96 -0.59 -8.67
N THR A 77 -4.65 -0.74 -8.80
CA THR A 77 -4.02 -1.71 -9.73
C THR A 77 -3.87 -3.10 -9.11
N GLU A 78 -3.75 -3.17 -7.79
CA GLU A 78 -3.79 -4.40 -7.00
C GLU A 78 -4.64 -4.16 -5.75
N GLN A 79 -5.46 -5.13 -5.34
CA GLN A 79 -6.29 -5.02 -4.14
C GLN A 79 -6.30 -6.31 -3.35
N PHE A 80 -6.15 -6.20 -2.03
CA PHE A 80 -6.26 -7.31 -1.08
C PHE A 80 -5.39 -8.54 -1.45
N ILE A 81 -4.18 -8.31 -1.95
CA ILE A 81 -3.24 -9.40 -2.24
C ILE A 81 -2.41 -9.73 -0.99
N VAL A 82 -2.03 -10.99 -0.81
CA VAL A 82 -1.09 -11.37 0.26
C VAL A 82 0.34 -11.35 -0.26
N GLU A 83 1.16 -10.47 0.30
CA GLU A 83 2.59 -10.41 0.01
C GLU A 83 3.41 -11.04 1.13
N ARG A 84 4.41 -11.83 0.76
CA ARG A 84 5.26 -12.59 1.70
C ARG A 84 6.62 -11.93 1.80
N TYR A 85 6.96 -11.50 3.01
CA TYR A 85 8.29 -11.01 3.40
C TYR A 85 9.05 -12.13 4.09
N SER A 86 10.30 -11.87 4.53
CA SER A 86 11.17 -12.90 5.11
C SER A 86 10.57 -13.60 6.32
N HIS A 87 9.83 -12.89 7.18
CA HIS A 87 9.32 -13.42 8.45
C HIS A 87 7.80 -13.29 8.62
N VAL A 88 7.16 -12.45 7.80
CA VAL A 88 5.74 -12.11 7.90
C VAL A 88 5.12 -12.00 6.52
N MET A 89 3.80 -12.00 6.46
CA MET A 89 3.02 -11.69 5.28
C MET A 89 1.96 -10.65 5.61
N HIS A 90 1.60 -9.82 4.64
CA HIS A 90 0.64 -8.73 4.79
C HIS A 90 -0.41 -8.72 3.68
N ILE A 91 -1.56 -8.12 3.96
CA ILE A 91 -2.47 -7.67 2.92
C ILE A 91 -1.90 -6.39 2.32
N VAL A 92 -1.83 -6.34 0.99
CA VAL A 92 -1.30 -5.20 0.25
C VAL A 92 -2.28 -4.81 -0.84
N SER A 93 -2.39 -3.51 -1.07
CA SER A 93 -3.05 -2.94 -2.24
C SER A 93 -2.14 -1.91 -2.89
N HIS A 94 -2.41 -1.57 -4.14
CA HIS A 94 -1.62 -0.59 -4.89
C HIS A 94 -2.55 0.42 -5.57
N VAL A 95 -2.31 1.70 -5.29
CA VAL A 95 -3.07 2.82 -5.84
C VAL A 95 -2.12 3.68 -6.66
N GLU A 96 -2.51 3.98 -7.90
CA GLU A 96 -1.76 4.86 -8.80
C GLU A 96 -2.66 5.97 -9.35
N GLY A 97 -2.05 7.07 -9.78
CA GLY A 97 -2.68 8.12 -10.57
C GLY A 97 -1.65 8.88 -11.39
N ASP A 98 -2.11 9.54 -12.45
CA ASP A 98 -1.26 10.44 -13.24
C ASP A 98 -1.11 11.74 -12.46
N LEU A 99 0.11 12.18 -12.18
CA LEU A 99 0.36 13.42 -11.44
C LEU A 99 -0.19 14.61 -12.23
N ARG A 100 -0.96 15.48 -11.57
CA ARG A 100 -1.58 16.63 -12.21
C ARG A 100 -0.52 17.61 -12.72
N GLU A 101 -0.78 18.20 -13.88
CA GLU A 101 0.09 19.23 -14.46
C GLU A 101 0.34 20.37 -13.46
N GLY A 102 1.59 20.79 -13.34
CA GLY A 102 2.02 21.85 -12.43
C GLY A 102 2.33 21.40 -11.00
N LEU A 103 2.15 20.12 -10.66
CA LEU A 103 2.56 19.55 -9.38
C LEU A 103 3.86 18.74 -9.48
N ASP A 104 4.56 18.59 -8.36
CA ASP A 104 5.79 17.81 -8.27
C ASP A 104 5.78 16.76 -7.14
N SER A 105 6.95 16.14 -6.90
CA SER A 105 7.10 15.10 -5.87
C SER A 105 6.94 15.60 -4.44
N VAL A 106 7.17 16.89 -4.18
CA VAL A 106 6.98 17.50 -2.86
C VAL A 106 5.49 17.68 -2.59
N ASP A 107 4.71 18.10 -3.58
CA ASP A 107 3.24 18.14 -3.47
C ASP A 107 2.68 16.75 -3.18
N ALA A 108 3.17 15.73 -3.90
CA ALA A 108 2.79 14.34 -3.67
C ALA A 108 3.18 13.84 -2.27
N LEU A 109 4.35 14.25 -1.75
CA LEU A 109 4.75 13.94 -0.37
C LEU A 109 3.76 14.52 0.63
N PHE A 110 3.42 15.82 0.55
CA PHE A 110 2.45 16.42 1.47
C PHE A 110 1.04 15.86 1.31
N ALA A 111 0.71 15.38 0.12
CA ALA A 111 -0.55 14.69 -0.12
C ALA A 111 -0.58 13.27 0.46
N GLY A 112 0.54 12.58 0.67
CA GLY A 112 0.55 11.26 1.31
C GLY A 112 0.94 11.27 2.78
N PHE A 113 1.60 12.33 3.25
CA PHE A 113 2.18 12.39 4.58
C PHE A 113 1.14 12.68 5.67
N PRO A 114 1.26 12.09 6.87
CA PRO A 114 2.20 11.03 7.27
C PRO A 114 1.73 9.60 6.98
#